data_AF-A0A7C2ZXN7-F1
#
_entry.id   AF-A0A7C2ZXN7-F1
#
_cell.length_a   1.000
_cell.length_b   1.000
_cell.length_c   1.000
_cell.angle_alpha   90.00
_cell.angle_beta   90.00
_cell.angle_gamma   90.00
#
_symmetry.space_group_name_H-M   'P 1'
#
loop_
_entity.id
_entity.type
_entity.pdbx_description
1 polymer ?
#
loop_
_entity_poly.entity_id
_entity_poly.type
_entity_poly.pdbx_seq_one_letter_code
_entity_poly.pdbx_strand_id
1 'polypeptide(L)'
;MAAHRVTMRVEGMHCPDCGARVARALTEAGARDVQVDWRAGRATFTAEESLPPERLTSAVAQAGYRPGPVEAPRPAPAPQGPPAIVVGEAPYDLAIIGSGAAAFAAAIRARELGARVVMVEAGTLGGTCVNVGCVPSKFLLRAAEIFWQAGHHPFAGVRTQALGVDLGALIAQKQRLLDHLRQEKYADLIPAYGWEFRQGTATFADPETLLVDGQPLRARAYLIATGASPAIPPIPGLTEAGYLTSTTALDLTTLPRSLAVIGGNAIGLELGQAFRRLGSQVVLFELLPRIAPFEEPEISQTLAEALSAEGM
;
A
#
# COMPACT_ATOMS: atom_id res chain seq x y z
N MET A 1 19.70 -9.14 -41.12
CA MET A 1 20.71 -9.08 -40.04
C MET A 1 20.01 -9.51 -38.77
N ALA A 2 20.53 -10.51 -38.07
CA ALA A 2 19.88 -11.04 -36.87
C ALA A 2 20.05 -10.04 -35.71
N ALA A 3 18.95 -9.72 -35.04
CA ALA A 3 18.95 -8.92 -33.82
C ALA A 3 18.40 -9.80 -32.70
N HIS A 4 19.09 -9.80 -31.57
CA HIS A 4 18.72 -10.63 -30.42
C HIS A 4 18.39 -9.74 -29.24
N ARG A 5 17.32 -10.10 -28.53
CA ARG A 5 17.05 -9.54 -27.22
C ARG A 5 18.20 -9.97 -26.30
N VAL A 6 18.70 -9.07 -25.47
CA VAL A 6 19.80 -9.29 -24.53
C VAL A 6 19.50 -8.57 -23.22
N THR A 7 20.23 -8.92 -22.17
CA THR A 7 20.11 -8.31 -20.84
C THR A 7 21.47 -7.90 -20.32
N MET A 8 21.50 -6.84 -19.51
CA MET A 8 22.69 -6.34 -18.83
C MET A 8 22.33 -5.98 -17.39
N ARG A 9 23.09 -6.49 -16.42
CA ARG A 9 23.03 -6.01 -15.04
C ARG A 9 23.69 -4.63 -14.96
N VAL A 10 23.08 -3.68 -14.27
CA VAL A 10 23.61 -2.32 -14.13
C VAL A 10 23.53 -1.92 -12.67
N GLU A 11 24.69 -1.66 -12.05
CA GLU A 11 24.77 -1.23 -10.66
C GLU A 11 24.90 0.29 -10.56
N GLY A 12 24.46 0.85 -9.43
CA GLY A 12 24.52 2.28 -9.14
C GLY A 12 23.26 3.08 -9.52
N MET A 13 22.19 2.41 -9.97
CA MET A 13 20.88 3.04 -10.15
C MET A 13 20.11 3.03 -8.82
N HIS A 14 19.64 4.20 -8.39
CA HIS A 14 18.92 4.35 -7.10
C HIS A 14 17.57 5.06 -7.24
N CYS A 15 17.20 5.48 -8.44
CA CYS A 15 15.94 6.18 -8.71
C CYS A 15 15.49 6.01 -10.17
N PRO A 16 14.25 6.38 -10.50
CA PRO A 16 13.74 6.34 -11.87
C PRO A 16 14.60 7.10 -12.89
N ASP A 17 15.13 8.27 -12.51
CA ASP A 17 15.99 9.08 -13.38
C ASP A 17 17.34 8.42 -13.68
N CYS A 18 17.81 7.51 -12.82
CA CYS A 18 18.97 6.68 -13.12
C CYS A 18 18.64 5.69 -14.24
N GLY A 19 17.48 5.04 -14.15
CA GLY A 19 17.00 4.12 -15.19
C GLY A 19 16.85 4.82 -16.55
N ALA A 20 16.28 6.02 -16.56
CA ALA A 20 16.13 6.82 -17.77
C ALA A 20 17.48 7.23 -18.40
N ARG A 21 18.49 7.53 -17.58
CA ARG A 21 19.86 7.82 -18.06
C ARG A 21 20.51 6.60 -18.71
N VAL A 22 20.41 5.44 -18.07
CA VAL A 22 20.91 4.18 -18.63
C VAL A 22 20.19 3.83 -19.94
N ALA A 23 18.86 4.02 -19.99
CA ALA A 23 18.08 3.74 -21.19
C ALA A 23 18.52 4.60 -22.39
N ARG A 24 18.75 5.91 -22.16
CA ARG A 24 19.29 6.81 -23.19
C ARG A 24 20.68 6.39 -23.66
N ALA A 25 21.60 6.11 -22.72
CA ALA A 25 22.96 5.70 -23.06
C ALA A 25 23.00 4.43 -23.93
N LEU A 26 22.17 3.43 -23.62
CA LEU A 26 22.06 2.21 -24.42
C LEU A 26 21.45 2.48 -25.80
N THR A 27 20.44 3.36 -25.89
CA THR A 27 19.80 3.73 -27.15
C THR A 27 20.78 4.46 -28.07
N GLU A 28 21.55 5.43 -27.54
CA GLU A 28 22.60 6.14 -28.27
C GLU A 28 23.75 5.22 -28.69
N ALA A 29 24.00 4.16 -27.93
CA ALA A 29 24.98 3.14 -28.27
C ALA A 29 24.50 2.18 -29.39
N GLY A 30 23.24 2.27 -29.82
CA GLY A 30 22.67 1.48 -30.92
C GLY A 30 21.73 0.36 -30.50
N ALA A 31 21.38 0.25 -29.21
CA ALA A 31 20.35 -0.68 -28.75
C ALA A 31 18.94 -0.18 -29.11
N ARG A 32 18.00 -1.11 -29.31
CA ARG A 32 16.58 -0.84 -29.55
C ARG A 32 15.73 -1.45 -28.43
N ASP A 33 14.47 -1.04 -28.32
CA ASP A 33 13.51 -1.58 -27.34
C ASP A 33 14.03 -1.58 -25.89
N VAL A 34 14.75 -0.52 -25.52
CA VAL A 34 15.45 -0.47 -24.23
C VAL A 34 14.45 -0.31 -23.08
N GLN A 35 14.44 -1.29 -22.20
CA GLN A 35 13.69 -1.29 -20.95
C GLN A 35 14.67 -1.38 -19.78
N VAL A 36 14.56 -0.48 -18.80
CA VAL A 36 15.43 -0.46 -17.63
C VAL A 36 14.60 -0.54 -16.36
N ASP A 37 14.84 -1.58 -15.57
CA ASP A 37 14.31 -1.74 -14.23
C ASP A 37 15.42 -1.36 -13.22
N TRP A 38 15.30 -0.15 -12.68
CA TRP A 38 16.25 0.36 -11.69
C TRP A 38 16.15 -0.35 -10.34
N ARG A 39 14.99 -0.95 -10.00
CA ARG A 39 14.81 -1.70 -8.75
C ARG A 39 15.49 -3.06 -8.83
N ALA A 40 15.40 -3.71 -9.99
CA ALA A 40 16.07 -4.99 -10.24
C ALA A 40 17.54 -4.84 -10.69
N GLY A 41 18.03 -3.61 -10.90
CA GLY A 41 19.39 -3.34 -11.38
C GLY A 41 19.65 -3.91 -12.77
N ARG A 42 18.69 -3.81 -13.70
CA ARG A 42 18.70 -4.55 -14.96
C ARG A 42 18.22 -3.72 -16.15
N ALA A 43 18.90 -3.84 -17.27
CA ALA A 43 18.47 -3.33 -18.57
C ALA A 43 18.24 -4.49 -19.54
N THR A 44 17.14 -4.46 -20.29
CA THR A 44 16.81 -5.42 -21.34
C THR A 44 16.58 -4.67 -22.63
N PHE A 45 17.21 -5.11 -23.71
CA PHE A 45 17.19 -4.39 -24.99
C PHE A 45 17.49 -5.33 -26.15
N THR A 46 17.23 -4.87 -27.37
CA THR A 46 17.56 -5.57 -28.62
C THR A 46 18.87 -5.04 -29.16
N ALA A 47 19.83 -5.93 -29.45
CA ALA A 47 21.11 -5.58 -30.07
C ALA A 47 21.29 -6.36 -31.38
N GLU A 48 21.81 -5.70 -32.42
CA GLU A 48 22.22 -6.36 -33.66
C GLU A 48 23.50 -7.18 -33.42
N GLU A 49 23.65 -8.30 -34.12
CA GLU A 49 24.82 -9.18 -33.99
C GLU A 49 26.15 -8.49 -34.33
N SER A 50 26.11 -7.46 -35.20
CA SER A 50 27.25 -6.62 -35.54
C SER A 50 27.61 -5.56 -34.49
N LEU A 51 26.80 -5.39 -33.43
CA LEU A 51 27.03 -4.38 -32.40
C LEU A 51 27.97 -4.93 -31.32
N PRO A 52 29.20 -4.40 -31.16
CA PRO A 52 30.15 -4.91 -30.19
C PRO A 52 29.66 -4.68 -28.75
N PRO A 53 29.66 -5.72 -27.89
CA PRO A 53 29.25 -5.58 -26.48
C PRO A 53 30.02 -4.51 -25.71
N GLU A 54 31.29 -4.27 -26.03
CA GLU A 54 32.08 -3.24 -25.34
C GLU A 54 31.53 -1.83 -25.55
N ARG A 55 30.84 -1.58 -26.67
CA ARG A 55 30.22 -0.28 -26.93
C ARG A 55 29.05 -0.02 -25.98
N LEU A 56 28.26 -1.06 -25.71
CA LEU A 56 27.12 -1.00 -24.80
C LEU A 56 27.58 -0.84 -23.35
N THR A 57 28.57 -1.63 -22.91
CA THR A 57 29.13 -1.51 -21.56
C THR A 57 29.81 -0.15 -21.38
N SER A 58 30.60 0.32 -22.35
CA SER A 58 31.26 1.62 -22.29
C SER A 58 30.27 2.78 -22.18
N ALA A 59 29.15 2.74 -22.91
CA ALA A 59 28.11 3.77 -22.84
C ALA A 59 27.49 3.86 -21.43
N VAL A 60 27.21 2.71 -20.82
CA VAL A 60 26.67 2.65 -19.44
C VAL A 60 27.72 3.12 -18.42
N ALA A 61 29.00 2.78 -18.61
CA ALA A 61 30.09 3.26 -17.78
C ALA A 61 30.27 4.78 -17.87
N GLN A 62 30.21 5.36 -19.07
CA GLN A 62 30.28 6.80 -19.32
C GLN A 62 29.08 7.55 -18.74
N ALA A 63 27.91 6.90 -18.66
CA ALA A 63 26.74 7.43 -17.97
C ALA A 63 26.87 7.42 -16.43
N GLY A 64 27.97 6.88 -15.89
CA GLY A 64 28.29 6.87 -14.45
C GLY A 64 27.81 5.62 -13.70
N TYR A 65 27.49 4.54 -14.41
CA TYR A 65 26.99 3.30 -13.83
C TYR A 65 27.98 2.15 -14.03
N ARG A 66 27.86 1.06 -13.28
CA ARG A 66 28.72 -0.12 -13.46
C ARG A 66 27.98 -1.17 -14.30
N PRO A 67 28.35 -1.36 -15.58
CA PRO A 67 27.75 -2.39 -16.42
C PRO A 67 28.28 -3.78 -16.06
N GLY A 68 27.40 -4.77 -16.08
CA GLY A 68 27.73 -6.19 -16.16
C GLY A 68 27.93 -6.65 -17.61
N PRO A 69 28.18 -7.95 -17.81
CA PRO A 69 28.26 -8.52 -19.16
C PRO A 69 26.92 -8.38 -19.90
N VAL A 70 26.99 -8.22 -21.23
CA VAL A 70 25.83 -8.35 -22.12
C VAL A 70 25.59 -9.84 -22.33
N GLU A 71 24.49 -10.34 -21.79
CA GLU A 71 24.13 -11.74 -21.89
C GLU A 71 22.87 -11.90 -22.73
N ALA A 72 22.74 -13.03 -23.42
CA ALA A 72 21.43 -13.43 -23.93
C ALA A 72 20.43 -13.43 -22.76
N PRO A 73 19.13 -13.16 -22.98
CA PRO A 73 18.14 -13.17 -21.93
C PRO A 73 18.13 -14.60 -21.43
N ARG A 74 18.77 -14.83 -20.29
CA ARG A 74 18.69 -16.12 -19.63
C ARG A 74 17.19 -16.26 -19.33
N PRO A 75 16.52 -17.31 -19.84
CA PRO A 75 15.20 -17.64 -19.34
C PRO A 75 15.35 -17.62 -17.82
N ALA A 76 14.48 -16.89 -17.11
CA ALA A 76 14.49 -16.93 -15.66
C ALA A 76 14.66 -18.42 -15.29
N PRO A 77 15.66 -18.78 -14.46
CA PRO A 77 15.84 -20.19 -14.10
C PRO A 77 14.45 -20.67 -13.70
N ALA A 78 13.96 -21.70 -14.39
CA ALA A 78 12.69 -22.30 -14.02
C ALA A 78 12.79 -22.49 -12.50
N PRO A 79 11.87 -21.92 -11.72
CA PRO A 79 11.97 -21.98 -10.29
C PRO A 79 12.24 -23.44 -9.96
N GLN A 80 13.30 -23.71 -9.21
CA GLN A 80 13.48 -25.03 -8.64
C GLN A 80 12.29 -25.20 -7.71
N GLY A 81 11.23 -25.77 -8.26
CA GLY A 81 10.00 -25.99 -7.56
C GLY A 81 10.30 -26.84 -6.33
N PRO A 82 9.51 -26.72 -5.27
CA PRO A 82 9.50 -27.75 -4.23
C PRO A 82 9.33 -29.13 -4.90
N PRO A 83 9.86 -30.21 -4.30
CA PRO A 83 9.91 -31.54 -4.91
C PRO A 83 8.56 -31.89 -5.55
N ALA A 84 8.61 -32.51 -6.73
CA ALA A 84 7.42 -32.94 -7.46
C ALA A 84 6.57 -33.85 -6.56
N ILE A 85 5.37 -33.39 -6.22
CA ILE A 85 4.33 -34.21 -5.60
C ILE A 85 3.23 -34.39 -6.64
N VAL A 86 2.86 -35.65 -6.81
CA VAL A 86 2.10 -36.22 -7.92
C VAL A 86 0.66 -35.69 -8.01
N VAL A 87 0.23 -35.55 -9.26
CA VAL A 87 -1.06 -35.16 -9.84
C VAL A 87 -2.32 -35.59 -9.07
N GLY A 88 -3.01 -34.58 -8.54
CA GLY A 88 -4.42 -34.30 -8.82
C GLY A 88 -4.52 -32.79 -9.01
N GLU A 89 -4.45 -32.30 -10.25
CA GLU A 89 -4.05 -30.92 -10.57
C GLU A 89 -4.97 -29.85 -9.95
N ALA A 90 -4.59 -29.36 -8.76
CA ALA A 90 -5.08 -28.06 -8.31
C ALA A 90 -4.58 -27.00 -9.32
N PRO A 91 -5.49 -26.18 -9.90
CA PRO A 91 -5.12 -25.18 -10.92
C PRO A 91 -4.16 -24.11 -10.38
N TYR A 92 -4.10 -23.93 -9.06
CA TYR A 92 -3.24 -22.97 -8.39
C TYR A 92 -2.30 -23.64 -7.39
N ASP A 93 -1.10 -23.08 -7.27
CA ASP A 93 -0.16 -23.45 -6.21
C ASP A 93 -0.49 -22.72 -4.90
N LEU A 94 -1.04 -21.50 -4.99
CA LEU A 94 -1.44 -20.70 -3.83
C LEU A 94 -2.75 -19.96 -4.10
N ALA A 95 -3.74 -20.15 -3.23
CA ALA A 95 -4.93 -19.31 -3.14
C ALA A 95 -4.80 -18.35 -1.95
N ILE A 96 -5.00 -17.06 -2.20
CA ILE A 96 -4.88 -16.00 -1.19
C ILE A 96 -6.27 -15.41 -0.95
N ILE A 97 -6.70 -15.35 0.32
CA ILE A 97 -7.99 -14.79 0.72
C ILE A 97 -7.76 -13.41 1.33
N GLY A 98 -8.24 -12.37 0.65
CA GLY A 98 -8.01 -10.96 0.95
C GLY A 98 -7.00 -10.31 0.00
N SER A 99 -7.05 -8.98 -0.10
CA SER A 99 -6.18 -8.17 -0.97
C SER A 99 -5.39 -7.08 -0.25
N GLY A 100 -5.22 -7.22 1.07
CA GLY A 100 -4.43 -6.30 1.89
C GLY A 100 -2.92 -6.39 1.66
N ALA A 101 -2.15 -5.66 2.48
CA ALA A 101 -0.69 -5.61 2.39
C ALA A 101 -0.02 -7.00 2.44
N ALA A 102 -0.47 -7.86 3.36
CA ALA A 102 0.06 -9.23 3.46
C ALA A 102 -0.24 -10.08 2.21
N ALA A 103 -1.45 -9.96 1.66
CA ALA A 103 -1.86 -10.68 0.46
C ALA A 103 -1.02 -10.29 -0.77
N PHE A 104 -0.82 -8.99 -0.99
CA PHE A 104 0.00 -8.50 -2.11
C PHE A 104 1.47 -8.88 -1.97
N ALA A 105 2.05 -8.73 -0.77
CA ALA A 105 3.43 -9.14 -0.52
C ALA A 105 3.63 -10.64 -0.80
N ALA A 106 2.69 -11.48 -0.35
CA ALA A 106 2.73 -12.92 -0.61
C ALA A 106 2.53 -13.26 -2.09
N ALA A 107 1.58 -12.61 -2.78
CA ALA A 107 1.32 -12.83 -4.20
C ALA A 107 2.54 -12.48 -5.06
N ILE A 108 3.12 -11.30 -4.84
CA ILE A 108 4.34 -10.85 -5.53
C ILE A 108 5.46 -11.88 -5.34
N ARG A 109 5.72 -12.26 -4.09
CA ARG A 109 6.80 -13.21 -3.79
C ARG A 109 6.54 -14.59 -4.39
N ALA A 110 5.31 -15.08 -4.33
CA ALA A 110 4.92 -16.36 -4.92
C ALA A 110 5.09 -16.34 -6.45
N ARG A 111 4.75 -15.23 -7.11
CA ARG A 111 4.96 -15.05 -8.56
C ARG A 111 6.43 -14.95 -8.96
N GLU A 112 7.27 -14.27 -8.18
CA GLU A 112 8.73 -14.27 -8.39
C GLU A 112 9.34 -15.68 -8.30
N LEU A 113 8.73 -16.54 -7.48
CA LEU A 113 9.08 -17.96 -7.35
C LEU A 113 8.33 -18.86 -8.36
N GLY A 114 7.60 -18.28 -9.31
CA GLY A 114 6.90 -18.96 -10.40
C GLY A 114 5.66 -19.77 -10.02
N ALA A 115 5.11 -19.58 -8.82
CA ALA A 115 3.87 -20.24 -8.41
C ALA A 115 2.65 -19.68 -9.16
N ARG A 116 1.66 -20.52 -9.49
CA ARG A 116 0.35 -20.08 -10.00
C ARG A 116 -0.49 -19.59 -8.82
N VAL A 117 -0.87 -18.32 -8.86
CA VAL A 117 -1.57 -17.64 -7.75
C VAL A 117 -2.96 -17.23 -8.18
N VAL A 118 -3.93 -17.42 -7.29
CA VAL A 118 -5.25 -16.77 -7.34
C VAL A 118 -5.47 -15.98 -6.06
N MET A 119 -5.97 -14.76 -6.20
CA MET A 119 -6.33 -13.88 -5.08
C MET A 119 -7.83 -13.64 -5.10
N VAL A 120 -8.48 -13.79 -3.94
CA VAL A 120 -9.92 -13.61 -3.77
C VAL A 120 -10.17 -12.41 -2.85
N GLU A 121 -10.99 -11.45 -3.28
CA GLU A 121 -11.34 -10.26 -2.50
C GLU A 121 -12.84 -10.01 -2.54
N ALA A 122 -13.46 -9.82 -1.38
CA ALA A 122 -14.90 -9.58 -1.28
C ALA A 122 -15.26 -8.09 -1.40
N GLY A 123 -14.38 -7.21 -0.92
CA GLY A 123 -14.60 -5.77 -0.83
C GLY A 123 -13.78 -4.98 -1.84
N THR A 124 -13.18 -3.89 -1.35
CA THR A 124 -12.36 -3.00 -2.17
C THR A 124 -10.91 -3.47 -2.21
N LEU A 125 -10.35 -3.57 -3.41
CA LEU A 125 -8.95 -3.93 -3.63
C LEU A 125 -7.98 -3.10 -2.77
N GLY A 126 -6.98 -3.76 -2.19
CA GLY A 126 -5.89 -3.14 -1.41
C GLY A 126 -6.10 -3.20 0.11
N GLY A 127 -7.29 -3.62 0.56
CA GLY A 127 -7.62 -3.84 1.97
C GLY A 127 -7.65 -2.55 2.81
N THR A 128 -7.43 -2.69 4.12
CA THR A 128 -7.64 -1.61 5.11
C THR A 128 -6.73 -0.40 4.89
N CYS A 129 -5.42 -0.62 4.71
CA CYS A 129 -4.41 0.44 4.78
C CYS A 129 -4.66 1.58 3.78
N VAL A 130 -4.94 1.23 2.51
CA VAL A 130 -5.17 2.22 1.45
C VAL A 130 -6.59 2.78 1.47
N ASN A 131 -7.59 2.00 1.86
CA ASN A 131 -8.99 2.39 1.69
C ASN A 131 -9.60 3.07 2.93
N VAL A 132 -9.34 2.54 4.13
CA VAL A 132 -10.08 2.92 5.36
C VAL A 132 -9.19 2.98 6.61
N GLY A 133 -7.87 3.11 6.42
CA GLY A 133 -6.88 3.06 7.49
C GLY A 133 -5.80 4.13 7.32
N CYS A 134 -4.55 3.70 7.19
CA CYS A 134 -3.38 4.56 7.25
C CYS A 134 -3.42 5.72 6.25
N VAL A 135 -3.68 5.45 4.96
CA VAL A 135 -3.65 6.51 3.94
C VAL A 135 -4.70 7.60 4.20
N PRO A 136 -6.00 7.27 4.34
CA PRO A 136 -7.02 8.28 4.62
C PRO A 136 -6.84 8.97 5.98
N SER A 137 -6.40 8.26 7.02
CA SER A 137 -6.18 8.88 8.33
C SER A 137 -5.03 9.90 8.30
N LYS A 138 -3.90 9.56 7.67
CA LYS A 138 -2.76 10.48 7.54
C LYS A 138 -3.07 11.66 6.62
N PHE A 139 -3.92 11.49 5.62
CA PHE A 139 -4.44 12.59 4.82
C PHE A 139 -5.20 13.61 5.70
N LEU A 140 -6.17 13.14 6.49
CA LEU A 140 -6.97 14.02 7.35
C LEU A 140 -6.17 14.63 8.49
N LEU A 141 -5.29 13.86 9.14
CA LEU A 141 -4.39 14.36 10.17
C LEU A 141 -3.53 15.52 9.65
N ARG A 142 -3.00 15.40 8.43
CA ARG A 142 -2.19 16.47 7.83
C ARG A 142 -3.01 17.71 7.51
N ALA A 143 -4.22 17.54 6.96
CA ALA A 143 -5.13 18.67 6.72
C ALA A 143 -5.50 19.39 8.02
N ALA A 144 -5.81 18.61 9.07
CA ALA A 144 -6.14 19.12 10.40
C ALA A 144 -4.96 19.87 11.04
N GLU A 145 -3.74 19.35 10.93
CA GLU A 145 -2.53 20.00 11.40
C GLU A 145 -2.30 21.36 10.72
N ILE A 146 -2.42 21.43 9.38
CA ILE A 146 -2.27 22.67 8.62
C ILE A 146 -3.30 23.71 9.06
N PHE A 147 -4.57 23.30 9.20
CA PHE A 147 -5.65 24.18 9.65
C PHE A 147 -5.41 24.69 11.07
N TRP A 148 -4.97 23.83 11.99
CA TRP A 148 -4.64 24.21 13.37
C TRP A 148 -3.50 25.22 13.43
N GLN A 149 -2.40 24.95 12.72
CA GLN A 149 -1.21 25.80 12.68
C GLN A 149 -1.47 27.19 12.08
N ALA A 150 -2.47 27.32 11.20
CA ALA A 150 -2.87 28.62 10.66
C ALA A 150 -3.39 29.57 11.74
N GLY A 151 -3.92 29.06 12.85
CA GLY A 151 -4.35 29.85 14.02
C GLY A 151 -3.43 29.72 15.25
N HIS A 152 -2.57 28.70 15.30
CA HIS A 152 -1.79 28.35 16.48
C HIS A 152 -0.32 28.14 16.10
N HIS A 153 0.47 29.21 16.19
CA HIS A 153 1.91 29.19 15.94
C HIS A 153 2.67 30.11 16.90
N PRO A 154 3.95 29.85 17.20
CA PRO A 154 4.71 30.64 18.18
C PRO A 154 5.25 31.97 17.65
N PHE A 155 5.15 32.24 16.34
CA PHE A 155 5.80 33.38 15.69
C PHE A 155 4.98 34.68 15.79
N ALA A 156 5.32 35.58 16.71
CA ALA A 156 4.59 36.83 16.93
C ALA A 156 4.53 37.79 15.72
N GLY A 157 5.45 37.66 14.76
CA GLY A 157 5.46 38.48 13.54
C GLY A 157 4.62 37.95 12.38
N VAL A 158 4.07 36.74 12.49
CA VAL A 158 3.28 36.09 11.43
C VAL A 158 1.79 36.32 11.70
N ARG A 159 1.05 36.72 10.67
CA ARG A 159 -0.40 36.94 10.73
C ARG A 159 -1.09 35.94 9.80
N THR A 160 -1.62 34.87 10.38
CA THR A 160 -2.46 33.90 9.70
C THR A 160 -3.74 33.67 10.51
N GLN A 161 -4.78 33.18 9.85
CA GLN A 161 -6.01 32.77 10.51
C GLN A 161 -6.63 31.58 9.77
N ALA A 162 -7.33 30.74 10.52
CA ALA A 162 -8.10 29.64 9.97
C ALA A 162 -9.51 30.14 9.59
N LEU A 163 -9.92 29.95 8.32
CA LEU A 163 -11.16 30.54 7.76
C LEU A 163 -12.35 29.56 7.66
N GLY A 164 -12.25 28.41 8.30
CA GLY A 164 -13.24 27.33 8.24
C GLY A 164 -12.78 26.15 7.37
N VAL A 165 -13.47 25.03 7.53
CA VAL A 165 -13.16 23.75 6.86
C VAL A 165 -14.37 23.30 6.04
N ASP A 166 -14.15 23.07 4.75
CA ASP A 166 -15.07 22.30 3.90
C ASP A 166 -14.65 20.82 3.98
N LEU A 167 -15.28 20.08 4.88
CA LEU A 167 -14.95 18.66 5.07
C LEU A 167 -15.34 17.84 3.83
N GLY A 168 -16.43 18.17 3.14
CA GLY A 168 -16.85 17.50 1.91
C GLY A 168 -15.80 17.61 0.81
N ALA A 169 -15.21 18.79 0.61
CA ALA A 169 -14.12 18.99 -0.34
C ALA A 169 -12.86 18.19 0.03
N LEU A 170 -12.50 18.13 1.33
CA LEU A 170 -11.38 17.32 1.82
C LEU A 170 -11.61 15.83 1.57
N ILE A 171 -12.81 15.32 1.83
CA ILE A 171 -13.16 13.91 1.57
C ILE A 171 -13.12 13.61 0.07
N ALA A 172 -13.61 14.50 -0.78
CA ALA A 172 -13.53 14.32 -2.23
C ALA A 172 -12.07 14.30 -2.72
N GLN A 173 -11.19 15.13 -2.13
CA GLN A 173 -9.76 15.11 -2.44
C GLN A 173 -9.07 13.84 -1.95
N LYS A 174 -9.37 13.40 -0.73
CA LYS A 174 -8.94 12.11 -0.17
C LYS A 174 -9.30 10.98 -1.13
N GLN A 175 -10.56 10.92 -1.58
CA GLN A 175 -11.03 9.85 -2.47
C GLN A 175 -10.24 9.76 -3.77
N ARG A 176 -9.96 10.91 -4.42
CA ARG A 176 -9.11 10.94 -5.63
C ARG A 176 -7.71 10.38 -5.38
N LEU A 177 -7.12 10.69 -4.22
CA LEU A 177 -5.82 10.12 -3.83
C LEU A 177 -5.92 8.60 -3.62
N LEU A 178 -6.98 8.12 -2.96
CA LEU A 178 -7.17 6.68 -2.73
C LEU A 178 -7.35 5.93 -4.05
N ASP A 179 -8.14 6.47 -4.98
CA ASP A 179 -8.37 5.85 -6.29
C ASP A 179 -7.07 5.75 -7.10
N HIS A 180 -6.28 6.83 -7.13
CA HIS A 180 -4.95 6.83 -7.76
C HIS A 180 -4.03 5.77 -7.14
N LEU A 181 -3.93 5.74 -5.80
CA LEU A 181 -3.06 4.78 -5.11
C LEU A 181 -3.54 3.34 -5.25
N ARG A 182 -4.86 3.11 -5.30
CA ARG A 182 -5.44 1.78 -5.56
C ARG A 182 -5.08 1.29 -6.95
N GLN A 183 -5.12 2.19 -7.94
CA GLN A 183 -4.68 1.86 -9.30
C GLN A 183 -3.19 1.50 -9.33
N GLU A 184 -2.33 2.45 -8.94
CA GLU A 184 -0.88 2.34 -9.10
C GLU A 184 -0.26 1.23 -8.24
N LYS A 185 -0.69 1.10 -6.98
CA LYS A 185 -0.06 0.20 -6.00
C LYS A 185 -0.70 -1.17 -5.91
N TYR A 186 -1.85 -1.37 -6.55
CA TYR A 186 -2.57 -2.64 -6.46
C TYR A 186 -3.06 -3.12 -7.82
N ALA A 187 -3.96 -2.39 -8.48
CA ALA A 187 -4.57 -2.86 -9.73
C ALA A 187 -3.53 -3.11 -10.83
N ASP A 188 -2.56 -2.21 -11.00
CA ASP A 188 -1.51 -2.32 -12.02
C ASP A 188 -0.51 -3.45 -11.72
N LEU A 189 -0.36 -3.84 -10.45
CA LEU A 189 0.56 -4.91 -10.06
C LEU A 189 0.03 -6.31 -10.40
N ILE A 190 -1.29 -6.50 -10.40
CA ILE A 190 -1.93 -7.78 -10.73
C ILE A 190 -1.47 -8.30 -12.10
N PRO A 191 -1.62 -7.55 -13.22
CA PRO A 191 -1.14 -7.98 -14.52
C PRO A 191 0.40 -7.93 -14.62
N ALA A 192 1.07 -7.00 -13.94
CA ALA A 192 2.54 -6.87 -14.02
C ALA A 192 3.28 -8.11 -13.48
N TYR A 193 2.78 -8.72 -12.40
CA TYR A 193 3.31 -9.96 -11.83
C TYR A 193 2.53 -11.22 -12.28
N GLY A 194 1.33 -11.02 -12.83
CA GLY A 194 0.55 -12.04 -13.53
C GLY A 194 -0.09 -13.08 -12.63
N TRP A 195 -1.01 -12.68 -11.74
CA TRP A 195 -1.88 -13.62 -11.02
C TRP A 195 -3.35 -13.39 -11.34
N GLU A 196 -4.18 -14.40 -11.07
CA GLU A 196 -5.63 -14.28 -11.25
C GLU A 196 -6.25 -13.57 -10.04
N PHE A 197 -7.15 -12.62 -10.31
CA PHE A 197 -7.92 -11.94 -9.28
C PHE A 197 -9.41 -12.28 -9.44
N ARG A 198 -10.04 -12.73 -8.36
CA ARG A 198 -11.47 -13.01 -8.30
C ARG A 198 -12.12 -12.12 -7.26
N GLN A 199 -13.13 -11.37 -7.67
CA GLN A 199 -14.00 -10.69 -6.74
C GLN A 199 -15.06 -11.68 -6.23
N GLY A 200 -15.21 -11.78 -4.91
CA GLY A 200 -16.18 -12.68 -4.28
C GLY A 200 -15.86 -13.02 -2.82
N THR A 201 -16.81 -13.62 -2.13
CA THR A 201 -16.64 -14.05 -0.73
C THR A 201 -16.13 -15.48 -0.67
N ALA A 202 -15.06 -15.70 0.09
CA ALA A 202 -14.43 -17.00 0.23
C ALA A 202 -14.83 -17.72 1.52
N THR A 203 -15.26 -18.99 1.43
CA THR A 203 -15.53 -19.86 2.59
C THR A 203 -14.97 -21.25 2.36
N PHE A 204 -14.44 -21.91 3.39
CA PHE A 204 -13.99 -23.30 3.26
C PHE A 204 -15.19 -24.24 3.41
N ALA A 205 -15.42 -25.10 2.42
CA ALA A 205 -16.37 -26.21 2.52
C ALA A 205 -15.78 -27.37 3.33
N ASP A 206 -14.47 -27.58 3.18
CA ASP A 206 -13.67 -28.59 3.83
C ASP A 206 -12.19 -28.10 3.87
N PRO A 207 -11.25 -28.83 4.48
CA PRO A 207 -9.84 -28.39 4.56
C PRO A 207 -9.12 -28.17 3.22
N GLU A 208 -9.64 -28.69 2.12
CA GLU A 208 -8.99 -28.67 0.81
C GLU A 208 -9.77 -27.88 -0.26
N THR A 209 -11.02 -27.52 0.01
CA THR A 209 -11.91 -26.88 -0.97
C THR A 209 -12.40 -25.53 -0.47
N LEU A 210 -11.93 -24.47 -1.14
CA LEU A 210 -12.45 -23.11 -0.99
C LEU A 210 -13.66 -22.92 -1.90
N LEU A 211 -14.71 -22.25 -1.43
CA LEU A 211 -15.82 -21.76 -2.23
C LEU A 211 -15.66 -20.26 -2.41
N VAL A 212 -15.74 -19.77 -3.64
CA VAL A 212 -15.84 -18.34 -3.96
C VAL A 212 -17.23 -18.09 -4.51
N ASP A 213 -18.10 -17.44 -3.73
CA ASP A 213 -19.52 -17.28 -4.03
C ASP A 213 -20.21 -18.61 -4.42
N GLY A 214 -19.86 -19.68 -3.69
CA GLY A 214 -20.38 -21.04 -3.92
C GLY A 214 -19.68 -21.83 -5.02
N GLN A 215 -18.78 -21.22 -5.81
CA GLN A 215 -18.01 -21.92 -6.83
C GLN A 215 -16.73 -22.53 -6.24
N PRO A 216 -16.47 -23.84 -6.44
CA PRO A 216 -15.29 -24.49 -5.87
C PRO A 216 -13.99 -24.00 -6.51
N LEU A 217 -12.98 -23.80 -5.66
CA LEU A 217 -11.63 -23.40 -5.98
C LEU A 217 -10.68 -24.26 -5.14
N ARG A 218 -9.74 -24.94 -5.82
CA ARG A 218 -8.70 -25.73 -5.16
C ARG A 218 -7.31 -25.17 -5.44
N ALA A 219 -6.47 -25.14 -4.42
CA ALA A 219 -5.07 -24.79 -4.50
C ALA A 219 -4.24 -25.74 -3.63
N ARG A 220 -2.93 -25.84 -3.91
CA ARG A 220 -2.01 -26.65 -3.10
C ARG A 220 -1.77 -26.07 -1.70
N ALA A 221 -1.86 -24.76 -1.57
CA ALA A 221 -1.76 -24.03 -0.32
C ALA A 221 -2.75 -22.87 -0.28
N TYR A 222 -3.13 -22.49 0.93
CA TYR A 222 -4.04 -21.38 1.20
C TYR A 222 -3.38 -20.37 2.14
N LEU A 223 -3.50 -19.10 1.81
CA LEU A 223 -3.13 -17.99 2.70
C LEU A 223 -4.39 -17.23 3.11
N ILE A 224 -4.68 -17.24 4.42
CA ILE A 224 -5.75 -16.44 5.01
C ILE A 224 -5.17 -15.07 5.38
N ALA A 225 -5.48 -14.05 4.58
CA ALA A 225 -5.02 -12.67 4.73
C ALA A 225 -6.21 -11.69 4.81
N THR A 226 -7.27 -12.09 5.52
CA THR A 226 -8.56 -11.38 5.64
C THR A 226 -8.51 -10.10 6.46
N GLY A 227 -7.41 -9.85 7.19
CA GLY A 227 -7.26 -8.65 8.01
C GLY A 227 -8.12 -8.68 9.28
N ALA A 228 -8.61 -7.50 9.68
CA ALA A 228 -9.42 -7.30 10.88
C ALA A 228 -10.51 -6.25 10.61
N SER A 229 -11.54 -6.24 11.47
CA SER A 229 -12.64 -5.27 11.45
C SER A 229 -12.77 -4.55 12.80
N PRO A 230 -13.35 -3.34 12.85
CA PRO A 230 -13.60 -2.64 14.11
C PRO A 230 -14.42 -3.49 15.08
N ALA A 231 -13.99 -3.58 16.34
CA ALA A 231 -14.77 -4.20 17.41
C ALA A 231 -15.72 -3.17 18.02
N ILE A 232 -17.00 -3.54 18.17
CA ILE A 232 -18.02 -2.66 18.74
C ILE A 232 -18.23 -3.05 20.21
N PRO A 233 -18.02 -2.15 21.18
CA PRO A 233 -18.19 -2.48 22.59
C PRO A 233 -19.69 -2.68 22.91
N PRO A 234 -20.03 -3.59 23.84
CA PRO A 234 -21.42 -3.92 24.18
C PRO A 234 -22.02 -2.86 25.13
N ILE A 235 -22.09 -1.60 24.69
CA ILE A 235 -22.65 -0.48 25.44
C ILE A 235 -24.14 -0.36 25.09
N PRO A 236 -25.06 -0.47 26.07
CA PRO A 236 -26.49 -0.30 25.81
C PRO A 236 -26.80 1.05 25.16
N GLY A 237 -27.61 1.06 24.10
CA GLY A 237 -27.99 2.27 23.37
C GLY A 237 -26.98 2.73 22.29
N LEU A 238 -25.80 2.11 22.17
CA LEU A 238 -24.75 2.56 21.25
C LEU A 238 -25.19 2.45 19.79
N THR A 239 -25.81 1.33 19.41
CA THR A 239 -26.31 1.10 18.05
C THR A 239 -27.41 2.09 17.70
N GLU A 240 -28.35 2.30 18.60
CA GLU A 240 -29.48 3.22 18.45
C GLU A 240 -29.03 4.68 18.32
N ALA A 241 -27.89 5.03 18.93
CA ALA A 241 -27.27 6.35 18.83
C ALA A 241 -26.60 6.62 17.46
N GLY A 242 -26.42 5.60 16.61
CA GLY A 242 -25.78 5.75 15.30
C GLY A 242 -24.27 5.99 15.39
N TYR A 243 -23.56 5.09 16.10
CA TYR A 243 -22.11 5.21 16.30
C TYR A 243 -21.31 5.26 14.99
N LEU A 244 -20.11 5.85 15.10
CA LEU A 244 -19.11 5.82 14.04
C LEU A 244 -18.01 4.81 14.40
N THR A 245 -17.43 4.20 13.37
CA THR A 245 -16.19 3.43 13.48
C THR A 245 -15.04 4.24 12.90
N SER A 246 -13.81 3.75 13.03
CA SER A 246 -12.66 4.34 12.32
C SER A 246 -12.89 4.43 10.80
N THR A 247 -13.63 3.48 10.23
CA THR A 247 -14.00 3.50 8.80
C THR A 247 -14.99 4.61 8.50
N THR A 248 -16.13 4.67 9.18
CA THR A 248 -17.19 5.63 8.84
C THR A 248 -16.83 7.06 9.25
N ALA A 249 -16.02 7.25 10.29
CA ALA A 249 -15.51 8.57 10.67
C ALA A 249 -14.63 9.21 9.59
N LEU A 250 -13.88 8.40 8.82
CA LEU A 250 -13.03 8.86 7.73
C LEU A 250 -13.79 9.29 6.48
N ASP A 251 -15.12 9.10 6.44
CA ASP A 251 -15.98 9.43 5.30
C ASP A 251 -17.05 10.47 5.63
N LEU A 252 -17.03 11.04 6.85
CA LEU A 252 -17.91 12.16 7.20
C LEU A 252 -17.63 13.35 6.28
N THR A 253 -18.69 13.88 5.67
CA THR A 253 -18.62 15.07 4.80
C THR A 253 -19.05 16.36 5.50
N THR A 254 -19.66 16.24 6.68
CA THR A 254 -20.03 17.37 7.54
C THR A 254 -19.27 17.26 8.85
N LEU A 255 -18.62 18.34 9.27
CA LEU A 255 -17.91 18.37 10.54
C LEU A 255 -18.92 18.35 11.70
N PRO A 256 -18.86 17.37 12.62
CA PRO A 256 -19.75 17.35 13.78
C PRO A 256 -19.40 18.49 14.73
N ARG A 257 -20.41 19.12 15.35
CA ARG A 257 -20.16 20.16 16.38
C ARG A 257 -19.41 19.59 17.58
N SER A 258 -19.77 18.36 17.97
CA SER A 258 -19.15 17.62 19.07
C SER A 258 -18.99 16.15 18.70
N LEU A 259 -17.92 15.51 19.16
CA LEU A 259 -17.58 14.11 18.92
C LEU A 259 -17.11 13.44 20.22
N ALA A 260 -17.80 12.37 20.61
CA ALA A 260 -17.34 11.48 21.67
C ALA A 260 -16.50 10.34 21.06
N VAL A 261 -15.28 10.14 21.57
CA VAL A 261 -14.37 9.09 21.12
C VAL A 261 -14.24 8.05 22.23
N ILE A 262 -14.65 6.80 21.95
CA ILE A 262 -14.55 5.69 22.90
C ILE A 262 -13.34 4.83 22.51
N GLY A 263 -12.30 4.84 23.34
CA GLY A 263 -11.02 4.19 23.11
C GLY A 263 -9.88 5.22 22.95
N GLY A 264 -9.00 5.28 23.93
CA GLY A 264 -7.89 6.22 24.08
C GLY A 264 -6.55 5.69 23.60
N ASN A 265 -6.54 4.86 22.56
CA ASN A 265 -5.31 4.38 21.92
C ASN A 265 -5.13 5.03 20.54
N ALA A 266 -4.06 4.67 19.81
CA ALA A 266 -3.61 5.33 18.58
C ALA A 266 -4.74 5.78 17.64
N ILE A 267 -5.68 4.89 17.27
CA ILE A 267 -6.78 5.24 16.36
C ILE A 267 -7.69 6.34 16.94
N GLY A 268 -8.11 6.20 18.20
CA GLY A 268 -9.00 7.17 18.84
C GLY A 268 -8.29 8.50 19.11
N LEU A 269 -7.02 8.47 19.53
CA LEU A 269 -6.21 9.67 19.72
C LEU A 269 -5.98 10.43 18.41
N GLU A 270 -5.61 9.72 17.35
CA GLU A 270 -5.40 10.31 16.02
C GLU A 270 -6.66 10.95 15.45
N LEU A 271 -7.77 10.20 15.42
CA LEU A 271 -9.02 10.72 14.87
C LEU A 271 -9.60 11.82 15.77
N GLY A 272 -9.54 11.64 17.09
CA GLY A 272 -9.94 12.66 18.05
C GLY A 272 -9.20 13.96 17.82
N GLN A 273 -7.86 13.92 17.71
CA GLN A 273 -7.06 15.12 17.46
C GLN A 273 -7.36 15.73 16.10
N ALA A 274 -7.54 14.92 15.05
CA ALA A 274 -7.90 15.41 13.73
C ALA A 274 -9.23 16.20 13.78
N PHE A 275 -10.29 15.64 14.37
CA PHE A 275 -11.58 16.32 14.48
C PHE A 275 -11.50 17.55 15.40
N ARG A 276 -10.76 17.47 16.51
CA ARG A 276 -10.53 18.62 17.40
C ARG A 276 -9.91 19.79 16.64
N ARG A 277 -8.83 19.51 15.92
CA ARG A 277 -8.09 20.51 15.16
C ARG A 277 -8.91 21.09 14.01
N LEU A 278 -9.75 20.30 13.35
CA LEU A 278 -10.68 20.77 12.32
C LEU A 278 -11.84 21.64 12.88
N GLY A 279 -12.07 21.62 14.19
CA GLY A 279 -12.99 22.53 14.88
C GLY A 279 -14.12 21.85 15.66
N SER A 280 -14.18 20.52 15.72
CA SER A 280 -15.12 19.82 16.60
C SER A 280 -14.74 19.98 18.07
N GLN A 281 -15.73 19.98 18.96
CA GLN A 281 -15.49 19.69 20.38
C GLN A 281 -15.31 18.19 20.56
N VAL A 282 -14.20 17.74 21.15
CA VAL A 282 -13.90 16.31 21.27
C VAL A 282 -13.81 15.94 22.74
N VAL A 283 -14.43 14.82 23.11
CA VAL A 283 -14.30 14.23 24.45
C VAL A 283 -13.87 12.78 24.28
N LEU A 284 -12.79 12.40 24.93
CA LEU A 284 -12.23 11.06 24.86
C LEU A 284 -12.54 10.26 26.12
N PHE A 285 -13.03 9.04 25.92
CA PHE A 285 -13.36 8.08 26.97
C PHE A 285 -12.40 6.89 26.86
N GLU A 286 -11.63 6.64 27.90
CA GLU A 286 -10.74 5.48 28.02
C GLU A 286 -11.16 4.65 29.23
N LEU A 287 -11.22 3.33 29.05
CA LEU A 287 -11.57 2.38 30.09
C LEU A 287 -10.39 2.12 31.03
N LEU A 288 -9.18 2.12 30.49
CA LEU A 288 -7.95 1.92 31.23
C LEU A 288 -7.53 3.21 31.97
N PRO A 289 -6.60 3.12 32.95
CA PRO A 289 -6.25 4.29 33.79
C PRO A 289 -5.62 5.47 33.05
N ARG A 290 -5.22 5.31 31.78
CA ARG A 290 -4.44 6.26 30.99
C ARG A 290 -4.61 6.01 29.50
N ILE A 291 -4.52 7.07 28.70
CA ILE A 291 -4.44 6.98 27.24
C ILE A 291 -3.13 6.35 26.79
N ALA A 292 -3.08 5.84 25.55
CA ALA A 292 -1.96 5.06 25.02
C ALA A 292 -1.48 4.00 26.04
N PRO A 293 -2.38 3.15 26.55
CA PRO A 293 -2.13 2.33 27.76
C PRO A 293 -1.04 1.26 27.57
N PHE A 294 -0.62 1.00 26.32
CA PHE A 294 0.44 0.04 26.00
C PHE A 294 1.81 0.69 25.80
N GLU A 295 1.91 2.01 25.91
CA GLU A 295 3.17 2.75 25.87
C GLU A 295 3.76 2.90 27.29
N GLU A 296 4.93 3.53 27.41
CA GLU A 296 5.51 3.87 28.72
C GLU A 296 4.70 5.00 29.42
N PRO A 297 4.61 4.99 30.78
CA PRO A 297 3.84 5.98 31.54
C PRO A 297 4.12 7.44 31.18
N GLU A 298 5.38 7.77 30.98
CA GLU A 298 5.85 9.12 30.67
C GLU A 298 5.34 9.57 29.29
N ILE A 299 5.23 8.64 28.33
CA ILE A 299 4.67 8.91 27.00
C ILE A 299 3.17 9.17 27.10
N SER A 300 2.43 8.32 27.83
CA SER A 300 1.00 8.52 28.07
C SER A 300 0.72 9.87 28.73
N GLN A 301 1.50 10.23 29.75
CA GLN A 301 1.35 11.50 30.45
C GLN A 301 1.63 12.70 29.53
N THR A 302 2.75 12.67 28.80
CA THR A 302 3.12 13.75 27.88
C THR A 302 2.06 13.95 26.79
N LEU A 303 1.52 12.86 26.25
CA LEU A 303 0.42 12.91 25.28
C LEU A 303 -0.85 13.51 25.89
N ALA A 304 -1.20 13.12 27.11
CA ALA A 304 -2.39 13.63 27.78
C ALA A 304 -2.28 15.14 28.03
N GLU A 305 -1.12 15.61 28.48
CA GLU A 305 -0.84 17.04 28.69
C GLU A 305 -0.95 17.83 27.38
N ALA A 306 -0.35 17.33 26.29
CA ALA A 306 -0.40 17.98 24.98
C ALA A 306 -1.83 18.05 24.40
N LEU A 307 -2.59 16.95 24.48
CA LEU A 307 -3.96 16.90 23.98
C LEU A 307 -4.91 17.75 24.83
N SER A 308 -4.74 17.75 26.15
CA SER A 308 -5.49 18.62 27.06
C SER A 308 -5.25 20.10 26.75
N ALA A 309 -4.00 20.48 26.44
CA ALA A 309 -3.66 21.84 26.03
C ALA A 309 -4.31 22.26 24.69
N GLU A 310 -4.57 21.30 23.79
CA GLU A 310 -5.36 21.52 22.56
C GLU A 310 -6.87 21.52 22.83
N GLY A 311 -7.33 21.18 24.03
CA GLY A 311 -8.72 21.18 24.46
C GLY A 311 -9.47 19.89 24.14
N MET A 312 -8.77 18.75 24.17
CA MET A 312 -9.35 17.39 24.15
C MET A 312 -9.47 16.80 25.54
#